data_AF-A0A5B8LFI3-F1
#
_entry.id   AF-A0A5B8LFI3-F1
#
_cell.length_a   1.000
_cell.length_b   1.000
_cell.length_c   1.000
_cell.angle_alpha   90.00
_cell.angle_beta   90.00
_cell.angle_gamma   90.00
#
_symmetry.space_group_name_H-M   'P 1'
#
loop_
_entity.id
_entity.type
_entity.pdbx_description
1 polymer ?
#
loop_
_entity_poly.entity_id
_entity_poly.type
_entity_poly.pdbx_seq_one_letter_code
_entity_poly.pdbx_strand_id
1 'polypeptide(L)'
;MDKTIRLNLIWTIGVLLLVIAGLLVKRPGGESIVSYISFAAAITSIVLAVVAIIQSYFSGHTLSTATGSLQNIADQISKNSVDLDSKIAAFSENASALLEDLSQVPNSLTDMKSDLSDRLDKLLSSKSQDAPVEQNAAEADLPFFKGATVGMNAAVYLMARTWEGPKTVDVNKVFKSKILASYVGAVLGVIARESINGVVMETKASRFTIESFGNRNVQKIRERAANPKESTKKIFDEIDKYFDDPDIDIE
;
A
#
# COMPACT_ATOMS: atom_id res chain seq x y z
N MET A 1 -36.55 -3.20 -8.70
CA MET A 1 -37.60 -3.83 -9.52
C MET A 1 -38.93 -3.45 -8.90
N ASP A 2 -39.59 -2.45 -9.48
CA ASP A 2 -40.77 -1.81 -8.88
C ASP A 2 -41.93 -2.79 -8.70
N LYS A 3 -42.63 -2.67 -7.57
CA LYS A 3 -43.75 -3.56 -7.19
C LYS A 3 -44.84 -3.61 -8.26
N THR A 4 -45.05 -2.52 -8.98
CA THR A 4 -46.02 -2.38 -10.07
C THR A 4 -45.67 -3.25 -11.28
N ILE A 5 -44.39 -3.35 -11.63
CA ILE A 5 -43.90 -4.15 -12.77
C ILE A 5 -44.04 -5.65 -12.46
N ARG A 6 -43.72 -6.06 -11.24
CA ARG A 6 -43.93 -7.45 -10.80
C ARG A 6 -45.40 -7.85 -10.86
N LEU A 7 -46.30 -6.95 -10.46
CA LEU A 7 -47.73 -7.19 -10.46
C LEU A 7 -48.27 -7.37 -11.89
N ASN A 8 -47.89 -6.49 -12.81
CA ASN A 8 -48.32 -6.58 -14.22
C ASN A 8 -47.81 -7.86 -14.90
N LEU A 9 -46.59 -8.28 -14.59
CA LEU A 9 -45.98 -9.48 -15.16
C LEU A 9 -46.65 -10.76 -14.64
N ILE A 10 -46.92 -10.83 -13.33
CA ILE A 10 -47.68 -11.95 -12.73
C ILE A 10 -49.11 -12.01 -13.28
N TRP A 11 -49.77 -10.86 -13.42
CA TRP A 11 -51.12 -10.79 -13.96
C TRP A 11 -51.19 -11.26 -15.41
N THR A 12 -50.23 -10.82 -16.23
CA THR A 12 -50.14 -11.21 -17.66
C THR A 12 -49.89 -12.71 -17.81
N ILE A 13 -48.99 -13.30 -17.02
CA ILE A 13 -48.72 -14.74 -17.03
C ILE A 13 -49.95 -15.53 -16.55
N GLY A 14 -50.65 -15.03 -15.52
CA GLY A 14 -51.87 -15.65 -15.00
C GLY A 14 -53.01 -15.70 -16.03
N VAL A 15 -53.26 -14.60 -16.73
CA VAL A 15 -54.26 -14.54 -17.82
C VAL A 15 -53.86 -15.49 -18.96
N LEU A 16 -52.58 -15.53 -19.32
CA LEU A 16 -52.08 -16.40 -20.39
C LEU A 16 -52.27 -17.89 -20.07
N LEU A 17 -51.95 -18.32 -18.84
CA LEU A 17 -52.15 -19.70 -18.40
C LEU A 17 -53.63 -20.09 -18.36
N LEU A 18 -54.52 -19.17 -17.98
CA LEU A 18 -55.96 -19.40 -17.93
C LEU A 18 -56.54 -19.63 -19.34
N VAL A 19 -56.09 -18.84 -20.32
CA VAL A 19 -56.45 -19.01 -21.73
C VAL A 19 -55.98 -20.37 -22.26
N ILE A 20 -54.72 -20.75 -22.00
CA ILE A 20 -54.16 -22.04 -22.41
C ILE A 20 -54.94 -23.21 -21.78
N ALA A 21 -55.26 -23.13 -20.49
CA ALA A 21 -56.04 -24.14 -19.78
C ALA A 21 -57.45 -24.30 -20.37
N GLY A 22 -58.13 -23.19 -20.70
CA GLY A 22 -59.45 -23.24 -21.33
C GLY A 22 -59.46 -23.91 -22.71
N LEU A 23 -58.36 -23.79 -23.45
CA LEU A 23 -58.22 -24.39 -24.78
C LEU A 23 -57.84 -25.88 -24.74
N LEU A 24 -57.11 -26.33 -23.71
CA LEU A 24 -56.75 -27.74 -23.50
C LEU A 24 -57.96 -28.63 -23.15
N VAL A 25 -59.02 -28.06 -22.55
CA VAL A 25 -60.21 -28.82 -22.13
C VAL A 25 -61.08 -29.27 -23.31
N LYS A 26 -60.98 -28.63 -24.48
CA LYS A 26 -61.74 -29.01 -25.67
C LYS A 26 -61.01 -30.15 -26.40
N ARG A 27 -61.60 -31.36 -26.39
CA ARG A 27 -61.09 -32.58 -27.05
C ARG A 27 -61.74 -32.75 -28.45
N PRO A 28 -60.97 -32.78 -29.54
CA PRO A 28 -61.49 -32.85 -30.88
C PRO A 28 -61.01 -34.13 -31.60
N GLY A 29 -61.89 -34.72 -32.43
CA GLY A 29 -61.64 -35.95 -33.17
C GLY A 29 -61.25 -35.71 -34.63
N GLY A 30 -60.61 -36.71 -35.25
CA GLY A 30 -60.49 -36.91 -36.71
C GLY A 30 -59.64 -35.90 -37.49
N GLU A 31 -60.18 -34.73 -37.79
CA GLU A 31 -59.53 -33.65 -38.58
C GLU A 31 -58.79 -32.62 -37.71
N SER A 32 -58.81 -32.85 -36.40
CA SER A 32 -58.50 -31.83 -35.39
C SER A 32 -57.04 -31.75 -34.98
N ILE A 33 -56.20 -32.65 -35.50
CA ILE A 33 -54.75 -32.67 -35.21
C ILE A 33 -54.05 -31.47 -35.85
N VAL A 34 -54.43 -31.10 -37.08
CA VAL A 34 -53.88 -29.91 -37.75
C VAL A 34 -54.26 -28.64 -36.98
N SER A 35 -55.51 -28.55 -36.51
CA SER A 35 -55.97 -27.46 -35.66
C SER A 35 -55.19 -27.37 -34.35
N TYR A 36 -54.87 -28.52 -33.72
CA TYR A 36 -54.01 -28.56 -32.55
C TYR A 36 -52.57 -28.14 -32.80
N ILE A 37 -51.99 -28.52 -33.94
CA ILE A 37 -50.62 -28.10 -34.30
C ILE A 37 -50.60 -26.60 -34.55
N SER A 38 -51.56 -26.06 -35.30
CA SER A 38 -51.71 -24.61 -35.49
C SER A 38 -51.93 -23.88 -34.17
N PHE A 39 -52.68 -24.47 -33.24
CA PHE A 39 -52.90 -23.92 -31.91
C PHE A 39 -51.64 -23.96 -31.03
N ALA A 40 -50.92 -25.08 -31.01
CA ALA A 40 -49.64 -25.20 -30.31
C ALA A 40 -48.59 -24.24 -30.90
N ALA A 41 -48.59 -24.02 -32.21
CA ALA A 41 -47.74 -23.03 -32.88
C ALA A 41 -48.12 -21.60 -32.45
N ALA A 42 -49.41 -21.29 -32.33
CA ALA A 42 -49.87 -20.01 -31.81
C ALA A 42 -49.44 -19.78 -30.34
N ILE A 43 -49.59 -20.79 -29.48
CA ILE A 43 -49.08 -20.73 -28.09
C ILE A 43 -47.57 -20.50 -28.09
N THR A 44 -46.82 -21.25 -28.90
CA THR A 44 -45.36 -21.13 -28.98
C THR A 44 -44.95 -19.72 -29.44
N SER A 45 -45.66 -19.13 -30.40
CA SER A 45 -45.45 -17.75 -30.85
C SER A 45 -45.70 -16.73 -29.74
N ILE A 46 -46.76 -16.90 -28.95
CA ILE A 46 -47.08 -16.03 -27.83
C ILE A 46 -46.01 -16.15 -26.72
N VAL A 47 -45.57 -17.37 -26.41
CA VAL A 47 -44.50 -17.61 -25.44
C VAL A 47 -43.18 -16.97 -25.91
N LEU A 48 -42.82 -17.12 -27.19
CA LEU A 48 -41.65 -16.48 -27.77
C LEU A 48 -41.73 -14.95 -27.70
N ALA A 49 -42.90 -14.38 -27.99
CA ALA A 49 -43.13 -12.94 -27.90
C ALA A 49 -42.96 -12.43 -26.45
N VAL A 50 -43.48 -13.16 -25.46
CA VAL A 50 -43.29 -12.83 -24.04
C VAL A 50 -41.82 -12.91 -23.64
N VAL A 51 -41.11 -13.95 -24.06
CA VAL A 51 -39.66 -14.08 -23.82
C VAL A 51 -38.89 -12.93 -24.47
N ALA A 52 -39.25 -12.52 -25.68
CA ALA A 52 -38.62 -11.40 -26.38
C ALA A 52 -38.84 -10.05 -25.66
N ILE A 53 -40.07 -9.81 -25.16
CA ILE A 53 -40.38 -8.61 -24.35
C ILE A 53 -39.55 -8.60 -23.07
N ILE A 54 -39.46 -9.75 -22.37
CA ILE A 54 -38.64 -9.88 -21.17
C ILE A 54 -37.16 -9.61 -21.47
N GLN A 55 -36.61 -10.22 -22.53
CA GLN A 55 -35.21 -10.03 -22.94
C GLN A 55 -34.89 -8.58 -23.34
N SER A 56 -35.80 -7.92 -24.06
CA SER A 56 -35.67 -6.50 -24.41
C SER A 56 -35.61 -5.61 -23.17
N TYR A 57 -36.45 -5.90 -22.16
CA TYR A 57 -36.46 -5.20 -20.89
C TYR A 57 -35.14 -5.37 -20.10
N PHE A 58 -34.66 -6.62 -19.96
CA PHE A 58 -33.38 -6.88 -19.27
C PHE A 58 -32.18 -6.30 -20.01
N SER A 59 -32.18 -6.34 -21.34
CA SER A 59 -31.10 -5.77 -22.16
C SER A 59 -31.04 -4.26 -22.04
N GLY A 60 -32.20 -3.56 -22.06
CA GLY A 60 -32.27 -2.11 -21.91
C GLY A 60 -31.79 -1.63 -20.53
N HIS A 61 -32.18 -2.31 -19.45
CA HIS A 61 -31.75 -1.94 -18.09
C HIS A 61 -30.26 -2.23 -17.82
N THR A 62 -29.74 -3.34 -18.33
CA THR A 62 -28.32 -3.71 -18.16
C THR A 62 -27.43 -2.74 -18.92
N LEU A 63 -27.83 -2.37 -20.15
CA LEU A 63 -27.09 -1.42 -20.98
C LEU A 63 -27.03 -0.03 -20.34
N SER A 64 -28.17 0.50 -19.86
CA SER A 64 -28.20 1.81 -19.19
C SER A 64 -27.32 1.85 -17.93
N THR A 65 -27.30 0.78 -17.15
CA THR A 65 -26.47 0.68 -15.94
C THR A 65 -24.97 0.60 -16.28
N ALA A 66 -24.63 -0.16 -17.34
CA ALA A 66 -23.26 -0.26 -17.84
C ALA A 66 -22.76 1.08 -18.37
N THR A 67 -23.56 1.80 -19.16
CA THR A 67 -23.23 3.14 -19.67
C THR A 67 -23.06 4.16 -18.55
N GLY A 68 -23.94 4.17 -17.54
CA GLY A 68 -23.79 5.04 -16.38
C GLY A 68 -22.52 4.76 -15.57
N SER A 69 -22.16 3.47 -15.42
CA SER A 69 -20.93 3.07 -14.76
C SER A 69 -19.68 3.49 -15.55
N LEU A 70 -19.72 3.34 -16.88
CA LEU A 70 -18.65 3.78 -17.78
C LEU A 70 -18.45 5.30 -17.73
N GLN A 71 -19.54 6.08 -17.70
CA GLN A 71 -19.47 7.53 -17.58
C GLN A 71 -18.83 7.94 -16.25
N ASN A 72 -19.24 7.32 -15.13
CA ASN A 72 -18.63 7.58 -13.83
C ASN A 72 -17.13 7.24 -13.80
N ILE A 73 -16.72 6.13 -14.44
CA ILE A 73 -15.31 5.76 -14.54
C ILE A 73 -14.55 6.79 -15.39
N ALA A 74 -15.10 7.22 -16.51
CA ALA A 74 -14.50 8.25 -17.36
C ALA A 74 -14.33 9.59 -16.62
N ASP A 75 -15.33 10.01 -15.85
CA ASP A 75 -15.28 11.22 -15.04
C ASP A 75 -14.25 11.11 -13.91
N GLN A 76 -14.12 9.93 -13.28
CA GLN A 76 -13.09 9.66 -12.28
C GLN A 76 -11.68 9.68 -12.88
N ILE A 77 -11.50 9.10 -14.07
CA ILE A 77 -10.22 9.14 -14.79
C ILE A 77 -9.85 10.60 -15.10
N SER A 78 -10.79 11.39 -15.63
CA SER A 78 -10.55 12.81 -15.94
C SER A 78 -10.14 13.59 -14.69
N LYS A 79 -10.86 13.42 -13.57
CA LYS A 79 -10.51 14.06 -12.29
C LYS A 79 -9.13 13.64 -11.79
N ASN A 80 -8.83 12.34 -11.84
CA ASN A 80 -7.54 11.81 -11.39
C ASN A 80 -6.39 12.32 -12.28
N SER A 81 -6.60 12.46 -13.58
CA SER A 81 -5.61 13.05 -14.49
C SER A 81 -5.32 14.51 -14.16
N VAL A 82 -6.34 15.32 -13.84
CA VAL A 82 -6.16 16.71 -13.43
C VAL A 82 -5.43 16.80 -12.08
N ASP A 83 -5.79 15.95 -11.11
CA ASP A 83 -5.09 15.88 -9.83
C ASP A 83 -3.62 15.48 -10.00
N LEU A 84 -3.33 14.51 -10.87
CA LEU A 84 -1.96 14.09 -11.20
C LEU A 84 -1.15 15.25 -11.79
N ASP A 85 -1.71 15.98 -12.74
CA ASP A 85 -1.04 17.09 -13.41
C ASP A 85 -0.69 18.20 -12.40
N SER A 86 -1.62 18.51 -11.49
CA SER A 86 -1.37 19.46 -10.39
C SER A 86 -0.26 19.01 -9.43
N LYS A 87 -0.20 17.71 -9.13
CA LYS A 87 0.84 17.13 -8.26
C LYS A 87 2.20 17.10 -8.93
N ILE A 88 2.25 16.86 -10.25
CA ILE A 88 3.48 16.92 -11.04
C ILE A 88 4.00 18.35 -11.08
N ALA A 89 3.13 19.35 -11.29
CA ALA A 89 3.51 20.76 -11.23
C ALA A 89 4.10 21.14 -9.87
N ALA A 90 3.44 20.76 -8.77
CA ALA A 90 3.93 21.01 -7.42
C ALA A 90 5.23 20.26 -7.11
N PHE A 91 5.41 19.04 -7.63
CA PHE A 91 6.66 18.30 -7.49
C PHE A 91 7.80 19.00 -8.24
N SER A 92 7.55 19.50 -9.45
CA SER A 92 8.54 20.25 -10.22
C SER A 92 8.97 21.52 -9.49
N GLU A 93 8.02 22.26 -8.90
CA GLU A 93 8.30 23.47 -8.12
C GLU A 93 9.16 23.15 -6.88
N ASN A 94 8.80 22.11 -6.13
CA ASN A 94 9.59 21.65 -4.98
C ASN A 94 10.98 21.14 -5.39
N ALA A 95 11.10 20.46 -6.54
CA ALA A 95 12.38 20.01 -7.05
C ALA A 95 13.29 21.18 -7.43
N SER A 96 12.72 22.24 -8.02
CA SER A 96 13.45 23.48 -8.30
C SER A 96 13.92 24.17 -7.02
N ALA A 97 13.06 24.27 -6.00
CA ALA A 97 13.44 24.82 -4.69
C ALA A 97 14.57 24.00 -4.02
N LEU A 98 14.51 22.67 -4.08
CA LEU A 98 15.56 21.80 -3.56
C LEU A 98 16.88 21.95 -4.33
N LEU A 99 16.83 22.14 -5.65
CA LEU A 99 18.01 22.42 -6.48
C LEU A 99 18.63 23.76 -6.12
N GLU A 100 17.81 24.77 -5.84
CA GLU A 100 18.28 26.08 -5.40
C GLU A 100 18.91 26.02 -4.00
N ASP A 101 18.29 25.33 -3.05
CA ASP A 101 18.89 25.09 -1.72
C ASP A 101 20.22 24.33 -1.83
N LEU A 102 20.30 23.31 -2.68
CA LEU A 102 21.54 22.57 -2.95
C LEU A 102 22.62 23.46 -3.57
N SER A 103 22.24 24.46 -4.36
CA SER A 103 23.19 25.42 -4.94
C SER A 103 23.81 26.36 -3.89
N GLN A 104 23.19 26.51 -2.71
CA GLN A 104 23.70 27.31 -1.60
C GLN A 104 24.56 26.51 -0.61
N VAL A 105 24.52 25.17 -0.66
CA VAL A 105 25.34 24.28 0.17
C VAL A 105 26.86 24.54 0.03
N PRO A 106 27.44 24.77 -1.16
CA PRO A 106 28.86 25.08 -1.31
C PRO A 106 29.28 26.37 -0.58
N ASN A 107 28.42 27.39 -0.61
CA ASN A 107 28.67 28.66 0.09
C ASN A 107 28.63 28.44 1.61
N SER A 108 27.61 27.72 2.10
CA SER A 108 27.50 27.34 3.51
C SER A 108 28.68 26.50 3.99
N LEU A 109 29.20 25.58 3.16
CA LEU A 109 30.40 24.79 3.44
C LEU A 109 31.67 25.65 3.49
N THR A 110 31.74 26.68 2.64
CA THR A 110 32.87 27.61 2.60
C THR A 110 32.88 28.50 3.84
N ASP A 111 31.72 29.03 4.23
CA ASP A 111 31.54 29.83 5.45
C ASP A 111 31.84 28.98 6.69
N MET A 112 31.36 27.74 6.72
CA MET A 112 31.63 26.81 7.82
C MET A 112 33.12 26.44 7.90
N LYS A 113 33.80 26.25 6.76
CA LYS A 113 35.26 26.04 6.73
C LYS A 113 36.01 27.25 7.26
N SER A 114 35.55 28.47 6.94
CA SER A 114 36.13 29.71 7.44
C SER A 114 35.95 29.83 8.96
N ASP A 115 34.74 29.65 9.48
CA ASP A 115 34.48 29.71 10.94
C ASP A 115 35.24 28.61 11.70
N LEU A 116 35.37 27.43 11.10
CA LEU A 116 36.16 26.35 11.68
C LEU A 116 37.65 26.70 11.72
N SER A 117 38.17 27.32 10.65
CA SER A 117 39.56 27.80 10.60
C SER A 117 39.82 28.85 11.67
N ASP A 118 38.93 29.83 11.82
CA ASP A 118 39.05 30.88 12.83
C ASP A 118 38.99 30.33 14.26
N ARG A 119 38.12 29.35 14.50
CA ARG A 119 38.04 28.65 15.80
C ARG A 119 39.28 27.80 16.04
N LEU A 120 39.81 27.13 15.01
CA LEU A 120 41.01 26.32 15.12
C LEU A 120 42.23 27.18 15.41
N ASP A 121 42.37 28.34 14.76
CA ASP A 121 43.44 29.31 15.03
C ASP A 121 43.33 29.88 16.45
N LYS A 122 42.12 30.17 16.94
CA LYS A 122 41.89 30.55 18.34
C LYS A 122 42.28 29.44 19.31
N LEU A 123 41.93 28.19 19.00
CA LEU A 123 42.28 27.04 19.84
C LEU A 123 43.79 26.77 19.84
N LEU A 124 44.45 26.82 18.69
CA LEU A 124 45.90 26.64 18.56
C LEU A 124 46.67 27.78 19.25
N SER A 125 46.18 29.02 19.15
CA SER A 125 46.71 30.15 19.90
C SER A 125 46.52 29.97 21.41
N SER A 126 45.39 29.38 21.84
CA SER A 126 45.13 29.07 23.25
C SER A 126 45.87 27.83 23.79
N LYS A 127 46.43 26.98 22.92
CA LYS A 127 47.08 25.70 23.26
C LYS A 127 48.61 25.78 23.37
N SER A 128 49.17 26.99 23.44
CA SER A 128 50.58 27.22 23.82
C SER A 128 50.84 27.01 25.33
N GLN A 129 49.84 26.56 26.10
CA GLN A 129 49.99 26.00 27.43
C GLN A 129 49.35 24.59 27.46
N ASP A 130 50.21 23.61 27.75
CA ASP A 130 49.97 22.21 28.13
C ASP A 130 49.57 21.15 27.07
N ALA A 131 50.41 20.10 27.04
CA ALA A 131 50.28 18.82 26.34
C ALA A 131 49.85 17.71 27.33
N PRO A 132 49.61 16.43 26.92
CA PRO A 132 49.48 15.85 25.59
C PRO A 132 48.12 15.16 25.34
N VAL A 133 47.93 14.79 24.07
CA VAL A 133 46.75 14.22 23.43
C VAL A 133 46.57 12.73 23.74
N GLU A 134 45.37 12.34 24.17
CA GLU A 134 44.91 10.95 24.20
C GLU A 134 44.00 10.69 22.99
N GLN A 135 44.41 9.76 22.13
CA GLN A 135 43.68 9.31 20.94
C GLN A 135 42.44 8.52 21.36
N ASN A 136 41.27 9.16 21.38
CA ASN A 136 39.99 8.45 21.30
C ASN A 136 39.55 8.38 19.84
N ALA A 137 39.35 7.16 19.36
CA ALA A 137 38.86 6.85 18.03
C ALA A 137 37.62 7.69 17.70
N ALA A 138 37.76 8.53 16.68
CA ALA A 138 36.74 9.45 16.23
C ALA A 138 35.41 8.72 16.01
N GLU A 139 34.40 9.28 16.64
CA GLU A 139 32.99 8.98 16.51
C GLU A 139 32.58 8.88 15.04
N ALA A 140 32.45 7.66 14.53
CA ALA A 140 31.68 7.39 13.32
C ALA A 140 30.20 7.58 13.68
N ASP A 141 29.81 8.84 13.79
CA ASP A 141 28.45 9.30 14.03
C ASP A 141 27.55 8.66 12.95
N LEU A 142 26.67 7.74 13.35
CA LEU A 142 25.88 6.92 12.42
C LEU A 142 25.07 7.85 11.50
N PRO A 143 25.45 8.02 10.21
CA PRO A 143 24.84 9.02 9.33
C PRO A 143 23.36 8.75 9.06
N PHE A 144 22.91 7.53 9.40
CA PHE A 144 21.53 7.09 9.27
C PHE A 144 20.54 7.85 10.13
N PHE A 145 20.93 8.38 11.30
CA PHE A 145 19.94 8.94 12.23
C PHE A 145 19.65 10.42 12.01
N LYS A 146 20.58 11.17 11.39
CA LYS A 146 20.41 12.62 11.20
C LYS A 146 19.57 12.86 9.94
N GLY A 147 18.26 13.03 10.12
CA GLY A 147 17.29 13.22 9.03
C GLY A 147 16.62 11.95 8.53
N ALA A 148 16.80 10.80 9.20
CA ALA A 148 16.12 9.56 8.83
C ALA A 148 14.60 9.67 8.93
N THR A 149 13.92 9.01 8.00
CA THR A 149 12.49 8.75 8.10
C THR A 149 12.19 7.84 9.29
N VAL A 150 10.95 7.88 9.77
CA VAL A 150 10.45 7.02 10.84
C VAL A 150 10.73 5.53 10.55
N GLY A 151 10.49 5.08 9.33
CA GLY A 151 10.72 3.68 8.97
C GLY A 151 12.20 3.32 8.82
N MET A 152 13.09 4.26 8.50
CA MET A 152 14.54 4.02 8.52
C MET A 152 15.02 3.78 9.96
N ASN A 153 14.56 4.62 10.90
CA ASN A 153 14.88 4.43 12.32
C ASN A 153 14.33 3.09 12.84
N ALA A 154 13.10 2.73 12.44
CA ALA A 154 12.51 1.42 12.77
C ALA A 154 13.32 0.25 12.21
N ALA A 155 13.76 0.33 10.95
CA ALA A 155 14.60 -0.71 10.34
C ALA A 155 15.93 -0.88 11.07
N VAL A 156 16.61 0.23 11.39
CA VAL A 156 17.89 0.18 12.12
C VAL A 156 17.73 -0.35 13.54
N TYR A 157 16.66 0.05 14.23
CA TYR A 157 16.37 -0.47 15.56
C TYR A 157 16.01 -1.96 15.54
N LEU A 158 15.17 -2.38 14.59
CA LEU A 158 14.81 -3.78 14.38
C LEU A 158 16.06 -4.63 14.10
N MET A 159 16.99 -4.13 13.27
CA MET A 159 18.26 -4.83 13.04
C MET A 159 19.10 -4.94 14.31
N ALA A 160 19.20 -3.87 15.10
CA ALA A 160 19.93 -3.90 16.36
C ALA A 160 19.35 -4.96 17.32
N ARG A 161 18.02 -5.06 17.44
CA ARG A 161 17.36 -6.08 18.27
C ARG A 161 17.53 -7.50 17.73
N THR A 162 17.48 -7.67 16.40
CA THR A 162 17.73 -8.96 15.74
C THR A 162 19.16 -9.44 15.95
N TRP A 163 20.13 -8.52 15.96
CA TRP A 163 21.54 -8.84 16.25
C TRP A 163 21.76 -9.28 17.71
N GLU A 164 21.05 -8.68 18.66
CA GLU A 164 21.13 -9.04 20.08
C GLU A 164 20.37 -10.34 20.43
N GLY A 165 19.39 -10.72 19.61
CA GLY A 165 18.45 -11.80 19.89
C GLY A 165 18.39 -12.87 18.79
N PRO A 166 17.19 -13.29 18.34
CA PRO A 166 17.04 -14.31 17.32
C PRO A 166 17.66 -13.84 15.99
N LYS A 167 18.51 -14.68 15.39
CA LYS A 167 19.27 -14.31 14.18
C LYS A 167 18.36 -14.06 12.98
N THR A 168 17.15 -14.62 12.97
CA THR A 168 16.20 -14.54 11.86
C THR A 168 14.87 -13.97 12.34
N VAL A 169 14.36 -12.95 11.66
CA VAL A 169 13.10 -12.28 12.02
C VAL A 169 12.22 -12.07 10.79
N ASP A 170 10.91 -12.29 10.95
CA ASP A 170 9.90 -12.00 9.91
C ASP A 170 9.27 -10.63 10.16
N VAL A 171 9.55 -9.67 9.27
CA VAL A 171 9.09 -8.27 9.39
C VAL A 171 7.57 -8.18 9.48
N ASN A 172 6.84 -9.11 8.83
CA ASN A 172 5.37 -9.14 8.86
C ASN A 172 4.80 -9.59 10.21
N LYS A 173 5.59 -10.29 11.03
CA LYS A 173 5.19 -10.67 12.40
C LYS A 173 5.50 -9.58 13.42
N VAL A 174 6.50 -8.73 13.14
CA VAL A 174 6.90 -7.63 14.02
C VAL A 174 5.88 -6.49 14.00
N PHE A 175 5.44 -6.07 12.81
CA PHE A 175 4.56 -4.92 12.67
C PHE A 175 3.12 -5.31 12.38
N LYS A 176 2.16 -4.70 13.09
CA LYS A 176 0.73 -4.92 12.81
C LYS A 176 0.29 -4.30 11.49
N SER A 177 0.92 -3.20 11.10
CA SER A 177 0.61 -2.49 9.86
C SER A 177 1.35 -3.11 8.67
N LYS A 178 0.60 -3.65 7.70
CA LYS A 178 1.16 -4.19 6.45
C LYS A 178 1.97 -3.15 5.66
N ILE A 179 1.54 -1.89 5.70
CA ILE A 179 2.23 -0.78 5.02
C ILE A 179 3.59 -0.54 5.66
N LEU A 180 3.64 -0.49 7.00
CA LEU A 180 4.88 -0.30 7.74
C LEU A 180 5.82 -1.49 7.58
N ALA A 181 5.30 -2.72 7.66
CA ALA A 181 6.07 -3.94 7.42
C ALA A 181 6.70 -3.94 6.01
N SER A 182 5.92 -3.55 4.99
CA SER A 182 6.40 -3.46 3.62
C SER A 182 7.48 -2.39 3.45
N TYR A 183 7.30 -1.22 4.07
CA TYR A 183 8.28 -0.14 4.02
C TYR A 183 9.59 -0.52 4.72
N VAL A 184 9.52 -1.06 5.95
CA VAL A 184 10.70 -1.51 6.70
C VAL A 184 11.40 -2.66 5.96
N GLY A 185 10.64 -3.62 5.41
CA GLY A 185 11.19 -4.70 4.59
C GLY A 185 11.93 -4.18 3.35
N ALA A 186 11.38 -3.19 2.66
CA ALA A 186 12.05 -2.56 1.52
C ALA A 186 13.36 -1.87 1.92
N VAL A 187 13.36 -1.15 3.05
CA VAL A 187 14.56 -0.53 3.61
C VAL A 187 15.62 -1.58 3.93
N LEU A 188 15.25 -2.65 4.62
CA LEU A 188 16.18 -3.75 4.94
C LEU A 188 16.74 -4.39 3.68
N GLY A 189 15.91 -4.61 2.65
CA GLY A 189 16.36 -5.14 1.36
C GLY A 189 17.39 -4.25 0.66
N VAL A 190 17.25 -2.92 0.75
CA VAL A 190 18.26 -1.97 0.23
C VAL A 190 19.57 -2.07 1.02
N ILE A 191 19.49 -2.12 2.35
CA ILE A 191 20.69 -2.22 3.20
C ILE A 191 21.40 -3.57 2.96
N ALA A 192 20.64 -4.65 2.76
CA ALA A 192 21.18 -5.98 2.46
C ALA A 192 21.96 -6.00 1.15
N ARG A 193 21.38 -5.41 0.11
CA ARG A 193 21.96 -5.42 -1.24
C ARG A 193 23.22 -4.56 -1.33
N GLU A 194 23.19 -3.38 -0.72
CA GLU A 194 24.29 -2.41 -0.80
C GLU A 194 25.37 -2.64 0.26
N SER A 195 25.21 -3.64 1.13
CA SER A 195 26.13 -3.97 2.23
C SER A 195 26.56 -2.72 3.02
N ILE A 196 25.60 -1.83 3.28
CA ILE A 196 25.92 -0.45 3.67
C ILE A 196 26.66 -0.45 5.01
N ASN A 197 27.90 0.03 4.97
CA ASN A 197 28.81 0.14 6.11
C ASN A 197 29.09 -1.20 6.81
N GLY A 198 29.23 -2.29 6.03
CA GLY A 198 29.68 -3.59 6.52
C GLY A 198 28.62 -4.39 7.27
N VAL A 199 27.34 -4.02 7.12
CA VAL A 199 26.23 -4.86 7.57
C VAL A 199 26.01 -5.95 6.52
N VAL A 200 26.18 -7.20 6.93
CA VAL A 200 25.91 -8.39 6.11
C VAL A 200 24.62 -9.00 6.62
N MET A 201 23.62 -9.07 5.75
CA MET A 201 22.35 -9.71 6.06
C MET A 201 21.85 -10.51 4.86
N GLU A 202 21.23 -11.64 5.14
CA GLU A 202 20.49 -12.43 4.14
C GLU A 202 19.02 -12.04 4.23
N THR A 203 18.37 -11.82 3.07
CA THR A 203 16.93 -11.55 3.01
C THR A 203 16.24 -12.60 2.16
N LYS A 204 15.23 -13.27 2.73
CA LYS A 204 14.42 -14.28 2.06
C LYS A 204 12.94 -13.95 2.26
N ALA A 205 12.34 -13.38 1.22
CA ALA A 205 10.97 -12.84 1.27
C ALA A 205 10.80 -11.81 2.40
N SER A 206 9.98 -12.10 3.42
CA SER A 206 9.78 -11.21 4.58
C SER A 206 10.69 -11.51 5.77
N ARG A 207 11.53 -12.54 5.66
CA ARG A 207 12.51 -12.91 6.69
C ARG A 207 13.85 -12.27 6.37
N PHE A 208 14.53 -11.78 7.39
CA PHE A 208 15.92 -11.35 7.27
C PHE A 208 16.75 -11.95 8.40
N THR A 209 18.02 -12.24 8.08
CA THR A 209 19.01 -12.80 8.99
C THR A 209 20.23 -11.92 9.00
N ILE A 210 20.70 -11.48 10.17
CA ILE A 210 21.89 -10.62 10.27
C ILE A 210 23.10 -11.48 10.57
N GLU A 211 24.04 -11.54 9.62
CA GLU A 211 25.29 -12.29 9.75
C GLU A 211 26.40 -11.44 10.39
N SER A 212 26.42 -10.14 10.08
CA SER A 212 27.35 -9.18 10.67
C SER A 212 26.70 -7.80 10.74
N PHE A 213 26.85 -7.12 11.88
CA PHE A 213 26.40 -5.75 12.06
C PHE A 213 27.52 -4.71 11.89
N GLY A 214 28.70 -5.13 11.41
CA GLY A 214 29.87 -4.30 11.18
C GLY A 214 30.42 -3.64 12.45
N ASN A 215 31.11 -2.50 12.31
CA ASN A 215 31.69 -1.73 13.43
C ASN A 215 30.66 -0.83 14.16
N ARG A 216 29.36 -1.16 14.12
CA ARG A 216 28.33 -0.29 14.69
C ARG A 216 28.18 -0.51 16.18
N ASN A 217 28.00 0.60 16.89
CA ASN A 217 27.68 0.57 18.31
C ASN A 217 26.16 0.37 18.49
N VAL A 218 25.77 -0.90 18.68
CA VAL A 218 24.38 -1.33 18.95
C VAL A 218 23.82 -0.64 20.19
N GLN A 219 24.65 -0.44 21.22
CA GLN A 219 24.26 0.23 22.46
C GLN A 219 23.84 1.69 22.22
N LYS A 220 24.57 2.44 21.38
CA LYS A 220 24.18 3.80 20.98
C LYS A 220 22.87 3.84 20.21
N ILE A 221 22.57 2.81 19.40
CA ILE A 221 21.28 2.69 18.70
C ILE A 221 20.15 2.51 19.72
N ARG A 222 20.36 1.69 20.76
CA ARG A 222 19.41 1.50 21.86
C ARG A 222 19.21 2.75 22.69
N GLU A 223 20.28 3.45 23.05
CA GLU A 223 20.17 4.71 23.81
C GLU A 223 19.35 5.77 23.08
N ARG A 224 19.49 5.87 21.75
CA ARG A 224 18.65 6.76 20.93
C ARG A 224 17.21 6.25 20.82
N ALA A 225 17.02 4.94 20.72
CA ALA A 225 15.69 4.35 20.68
C ALA A 225 14.94 4.42 22.03
N ALA A 226 15.67 4.54 23.15
CA ALA A 226 15.10 4.70 24.49
C ALA A 226 14.44 6.08 24.72
N ASN A 227 14.81 7.08 23.91
CA ASN A 227 14.17 8.41 23.92
C ASN A 227 13.61 8.75 22.52
N PRO A 228 12.63 7.98 22.02
CA PRO A 228 12.09 8.20 20.69
C PRO A 228 11.22 9.46 20.65
N LYS A 229 11.12 10.08 19.47
CA LYS A 229 10.04 11.06 19.23
C LYS A 229 8.69 10.35 19.40
N GLU A 230 7.66 11.08 19.81
CA GLU A 230 6.32 10.54 20.05
C GLU A 230 5.76 9.74 18.84
N SER A 231 6.08 10.19 17.62
CA SER A 231 5.69 9.52 16.38
C SER A 231 6.39 8.17 16.12
N THR A 232 7.59 7.97 16.67
CA THR A 232 8.39 6.73 16.55
C THR A 232 8.17 5.77 17.71
N LYS A 233 7.71 6.27 18.86
CA LYS A 233 7.56 5.50 20.11
C LYS A 233 6.72 4.24 19.92
N LYS A 234 5.51 4.37 19.35
CA LYS A 234 4.61 3.24 19.09
C LYS A 234 5.25 2.13 18.25
N ILE A 235 6.12 2.51 17.31
CA ILE A 235 6.78 1.56 16.40
C ILE A 235 7.90 0.81 17.13
N PHE A 236 8.65 1.49 18.00
CA PHE A 236 9.67 0.84 18.83
C PHE A 236 9.02 -0.06 19.88
N ASP A 237 7.90 0.35 20.47
CA ASP A 237 7.11 -0.48 21.38
C ASP A 237 6.60 -1.76 20.69
N GLU A 238 6.22 -1.71 19.40
CA GLU A 238 5.86 -2.90 18.63
C GLU A 238 7.05 -3.85 18.41
N ILE A 239 8.23 -3.29 18.14
CA ILE A 239 9.48 -4.05 17.99
C ILE A 239 9.83 -4.72 19.33
N ASP A 240 9.87 -3.97 20.42
CA ASP A 240 10.24 -4.52 21.73
C ASP A 240 9.22 -5.55 22.21
N LYS A 241 7.93 -5.28 22.03
CA LYS A 241 6.88 -6.27 22.34
C LYS A 241 7.08 -7.58 21.58
N TYR A 242 7.52 -7.53 20.33
CA TYR A 242 7.86 -8.74 19.60
C TYR A 242 9.02 -9.45 20.32
N PHE A 243 10.19 -8.83 20.46
CA PHE A 243 11.36 -9.52 21.04
C PHE A 243 11.21 -9.94 22.52
N ASP A 244 10.31 -9.32 23.28
CA ASP A 244 10.06 -9.65 24.68
C ASP A 244 8.92 -10.68 24.86
N ASP A 245 8.30 -11.17 23.77
CA ASP A 245 7.27 -12.21 23.81
C ASP A 245 7.91 -13.61 23.97
N PRO A 246 7.64 -14.33 25.07
CA PRO A 246 8.26 -15.63 25.36
C PRO A 246 7.81 -16.75 24.42
N ASP A 247 6.73 -16.56 23.66
CA ASP A 247 6.16 -17.57 22.77
C ASP A 247 6.64 -17.44 21.30
N ILE A 248 7.67 -16.61 21.04
CA ILE A 248 8.24 -16.52 19.70
C ILE A 248 9.03 -17.78 19.38
N ASP A 249 8.57 -18.51 18.35
CA ASP A 249 9.36 -19.52 17.66
C ASP A 249 10.60 -18.86 17.03
N ILE A 250 11.72 -18.97 17.76
CA ILE A 250 13.05 -18.63 17.26
C ILE A 250 13.53 -19.81 16.41
N GLU A 251 13.29 -19.74 15.10
CA GLU A 251 13.93 -20.63 14.10
C GLU A 251 15.37 -20.20 13.79
#